data_AF-A0A9N8M201-F1
#
_entry.id   AF-A0A9N8M201-F1
#
_cell.length_a   1.000
_cell.length_b   1.000
_cell.length_c   1.000
_cell.angle_alpha   90.00
_cell.angle_beta   90.00
_cell.angle_gamma   90.00
#
_symmetry.space_group_name_H-M   'P 1'
#
loop_
_entity.id
_entity.type
_entity.pdbx_description
1 polymer ?
#
loop_
_entity_poly.entity_id
_entity_poly.type
_entity_poly.pdbx_seq_one_letter_code
_entity_poly.pdbx_strand_id
1 'polypeptide(L)'
;VGVREIGGSEVYATNLVHSPNGRFVAVVGDGEYIIYTVLVWHNKAFGPGFGFAWASDSNTYVVKESDSKIKIFKNFKERPNLIPIGYKIVDVKGGNLLGVIGTGFIYWSTTGELAAIVGEDSFYILAYNADAYATALDAGEAIEDEGVEDAFEVMTDISDT
;
A
#
# COMPACT_ATOMS: atom_id res chain seq x y z
N VAL A 1 25.44 16.83 17.05
CA VAL A 1 25.36 15.40 16.64
C VAL A 1 26.35 15.21 15.51
N GLY A 2 27.33 14.33 15.66
CA GLY A 2 28.35 14.11 14.63
C GLY A 2 27.74 13.42 13.42
N VAL A 3 27.93 14.00 12.23
CA VAL A 3 27.55 13.35 10.97
C VAL A 3 28.44 12.12 10.83
N ARG A 4 27.82 10.94 10.83
CA ARG A 4 28.50 9.66 10.63
C ARG A 4 28.28 9.23 9.19
N GLU A 5 29.35 9.09 8.43
CA GLU A 5 29.29 8.43 7.13
C GLU A 5 29.04 6.94 7.31
N ILE A 6 27.99 6.45 6.67
CA ILE A 6 27.45 5.08 6.87
C ILE A 6 27.58 4.21 5.61
N GLY A 7 27.97 4.78 4.46
CA GLY A 7 28.19 4.05 3.22
C GLY A 7 27.72 4.83 1.98
N GLY A 8 27.95 4.27 0.79
CA GLY A 8 27.40 4.76 -0.49
C GLY A 8 26.21 3.91 -0.95
N SER A 9 25.39 4.46 -1.83
CA SER A 9 24.32 3.73 -2.54
C SER A 9 24.86 3.19 -3.86
N GLU A 10 24.51 1.95 -4.21
CA GLU A 10 24.85 1.34 -5.51
C GLU A 10 23.89 1.78 -6.63
N VAL A 11 22.78 2.42 -6.26
CA VAL A 11 21.68 2.82 -7.16
C VAL A 11 21.49 4.34 -7.13
N TYR A 12 21.19 4.95 -8.27
CA TYR A 12 20.76 6.35 -8.33
C TYR A 12 19.33 6.48 -7.82
N ALA A 13 19.21 6.84 -6.55
CA ALA A 13 17.93 6.91 -5.86
C ALA A 13 16.98 7.94 -6.51
N THR A 14 15.84 7.48 -7.00
CA THR A 14 14.70 8.32 -7.39
C THR A 14 13.70 8.47 -6.24
N ASN A 15 13.63 7.48 -5.35
CA ASN A 15 12.77 7.51 -4.17
C ASN A 15 13.45 6.84 -2.98
N LEU A 16 13.16 7.33 -1.76
CA LEU A 16 13.69 6.79 -0.51
C LEU A 16 12.58 6.81 0.54
N VAL A 17 12.25 5.63 1.08
CA VAL A 17 11.10 5.46 1.97
C VAL A 17 11.52 4.68 3.23
N HIS A 18 11.40 5.33 4.38
CA HIS A 18 11.62 4.68 5.68
C HIS A 18 10.46 3.75 6.04
N SER A 19 10.77 2.63 6.70
CA SER A 19 9.73 1.83 7.36
C SER A 19 9.08 2.65 8.49
N PRO A 20 7.79 2.43 8.82
CA PRO A 20 7.10 3.21 9.86
C PRO A 20 7.79 3.23 11.22
N ASN A 21 8.44 2.12 11.60
CA ASN A 21 9.22 2.02 12.83
C ASN A 21 10.66 2.58 12.74
N GLY A 22 11.06 3.14 11.60
CA GLY A 22 12.39 3.71 11.35
C GLY A 22 13.55 2.70 11.30
N ARG A 23 13.30 1.39 11.32
CA ARG A 23 14.36 0.36 11.35
C ARG A 23 14.98 0.10 9.99
N PHE A 24 14.21 0.28 8.93
CA PHE A 24 14.62 0.04 7.56
C PHE A 24 14.43 1.29 6.70
N VAL A 25 15.18 1.34 5.61
CA VAL A 25 15.01 2.31 4.54
C VAL A 25 15.04 1.57 3.22
N ALA A 26 14.03 1.80 2.40
CA ALA A 26 14.00 1.31 1.03
C ALA A 26 14.49 2.43 0.11
N VAL A 27 15.42 2.10 -0.76
CA VAL A 27 15.93 2.97 -1.83
C VAL A 27 15.46 2.38 -3.15
N VAL A 28 14.80 3.20 -3.97
CA VAL A 28 14.31 2.81 -5.30
C VAL A 28 14.99 3.70 -6.33
N GLY A 29 15.44 3.11 -7.43
CA GLY A 29 16.10 3.81 -8.52
C GLY A 29 16.57 2.85 -9.60
N ASP A 30 16.78 3.35 -10.83
CA ASP A 30 17.28 2.56 -11.95
C ASP A 30 16.51 1.25 -12.26
N GLY A 31 15.23 1.19 -11.88
CA GLY A 31 14.40 -0.01 -12.02
C GLY A 31 14.65 -1.10 -10.96
N GLU A 32 15.37 -0.76 -9.90
CA GLU A 32 15.69 -1.63 -8.77
C GLU A 32 15.24 -1.02 -7.44
N TYR A 33 15.04 -1.88 -6.45
CA TYR A 33 14.90 -1.49 -5.05
C TYR A 33 15.92 -2.22 -4.19
N ILE A 34 16.40 -1.53 -3.15
CA ILE A 34 17.25 -2.10 -2.11
C ILE A 34 16.74 -1.65 -0.74
N ILE A 35 16.60 -2.58 0.19
CA ILE A 35 16.24 -2.31 1.58
C ILE A 35 17.50 -2.40 2.45
N TYR A 36 17.80 -1.33 3.17
CA TYR A 36 18.89 -1.28 4.14
C TYR A 36 18.36 -1.21 5.57
N THR A 37 19.19 -1.68 6.51
CA THR A 37 19.02 -1.37 7.94
C THR A 37 19.55 0.03 8.23
N VAL A 38 18.79 0.86 8.96
CA VAL A 38 19.15 2.28 9.13
C VAL A 38 20.40 2.50 9.99
N LEU A 39 20.65 1.66 11.01
CA LEU A 39 21.74 1.89 11.97
C LEU A 39 23.13 1.56 11.43
N VAL A 40 23.24 0.57 10.54
CA VAL A 40 24.52 0.03 10.08
C VAL A 40 24.60 -0.11 8.55
N TRP A 41 23.57 0.33 7.84
CA TRP A 41 23.50 0.33 6.38
C TRP A 41 23.70 -1.05 5.72
N HIS A 42 23.28 -2.11 6.41
CA HIS A 42 23.39 -3.48 5.90
C HIS A 42 22.23 -3.79 4.94
N ASN A 43 22.55 -4.34 3.76
CA ASN A 43 21.57 -4.78 2.76
C ASN A 43 20.73 -5.94 3.30
N LYS A 44 19.41 -5.76 3.33
CA LYS A 44 18.46 -6.73 3.87
C LYS A 44 17.69 -7.48 2.78
N ALA A 45 17.35 -6.80 1.70
CA ALA A 45 16.65 -7.35 0.54
C ALA A 45 16.88 -6.45 -0.66
N PHE A 46 16.76 -7.00 -1.87
CA PHE A 46 16.89 -6.27 -3.12
C PHE A 46 16.13 -6.97 -4.24
N GLY A 47 15.90 -6.25 -5.34
CA GLY A 47 15.34 -6.82 -6.56
C GLY A 47 14.85 -5.76 -7.54
N PRO A 48 14.17 -6.17 -8.62
CA PRO A 48 13.57 -5.22 -9.56
C PRO A 48 12.40 -4.47 -8.92
N GLY A 49 12.30 -3.16 -9.17
CA GLY A 49 11.27 -2.31 -8.60
C GLY A 49 11.29 -0.87 -9.14
N PHE A 50 10.14 -0.39 -9.56
CA PHE A 50 9.90 1.00 -9.99
C PHE A 50 9.06 1.80 -8.97
N GLY A 51 8.45 1.11 -8.02
CA GLY A 51 7.65 1.71 -6.94
C GLY A 51 7.72 0.83 -5.70
N PHE A 52 7.62 1.45 -4.52
CA PHE A 52 7.80 0.77 -3.24
C PHE A 52 6.91 1.40 -2.17
N ALA A 53 6.26 0.57 -1.36
CA ALA A 53 5.55 1.05 -0.19
C ALA A 53 5.59 0.08 1.00
N TRP A 54 5.71 0.63 2.20
CA TRP A 54 5.66 -0.12 3.47
C TRP A 54 4.25 -0.20 4.03
N ALA A 55 3.89 -1.36 4.59
CA ALA A 55 2.74 -1.45 5.48
C ALA A 55 3.07 -0.90 6.88
N SER A 56 2.05 -0.51 7.64
CA SER A 56 2.17 0.00 9.01
C SER A 56 2.90 -0.95 9.98
N ASP A 57 2.80 -2.26 9.75
CA ASP A 57 3.46 -3.29 10.56
C ASP A 57 5.00 -3.30 10.43
N SER A 58 5.57 -2.49 9.52
CA SER A 58 7.00 -2.35 9.23
C SER A 58 7.70 -3.66 8.83
N ASN A 59 6.95 -4.68 8.45
CA ASN A 59 7.45 -6.01 8.08
C ASN A 59 6.82 -6.52 6.78
N THR A 60 5.73 -5.91 6.34
CA THR A 60 5.07 -6.16 5.07
C THR A 60 5.34 -4.97 4.15
N TYR A 61 5.61 -5.25 2.88
CA TYR A 61 5.83 -4.22 1.88
C TYR A 61 5.40 -4.71 0.49
N VAL A 62 5.16 -3.76 -0.40
CA VAL A 62 4.84 -4.01 -1.80
C VAL A 62 5.88 -3.35 -2.69
N VAL A 63 6.21 -4.05 -3.78
CA VAL A 63 7.08 -3.56 -4.84
C VAL A 63 6.33 -3.63 -6.15
N LYS A 64 6.29 -2.52 -6.89
CA LYS A 64 5.86 -2.48 -8.29
C LYS A 64 7.05 -2.89 -9.15
N GLU A 65 7.02 -4.10 -9.70
CA GLU A 65 8.07 -4.62 -10.59
C GLU A 65 7.90 -4.10 -12.02
N SER A 66 6.66 -3.88 -12.46
CA SER A 66 6.32 -3.29 -13.75
C SER A 66 4.92 -2.69 -13.74
N ASP A 67 4.49 -2.13 -14.86
CA ASP A 67 3.12 -1.65 -15.06
C ASP A 67 2.05 -2.75 -15.05
N SER A 68 2.41 -4.03 -14.90
CA SER A 68 1.45 -5.14 -14.83
C SER A 68 1.77 -6.17 -13.75
N LYS A 69 2.78 -5.87 -12.92
CA LYS A 69 3.27 -6.81 -11.91
C LYS A 69 3.64 -6.10 -10.63
N ILE A 70 2.99 -6.50 -9.54
CA ILE A 70 3.41 -6.20 -8.16
C ILE A 70 3.81 -7.48 -7.44
N LYS A 71 4.64 -7.31 -6.42
CA LYS A 71 4.98 -8.35 -5.46
C LYS A 71 4.79 -7.84 -4.05
N ILE A 72 4.20 -8.68 -3.21
CA ILE A 72 4.03 -8.42 -1.78
C ILE A 72 4.99 -9.32 -1.03
N PHE A 73 5.64 -8.75 -0.04
CA PHE A 73 6.59 -9.45 0.82
C PHE A 73 6.17 -9.28 2.27
N LYS A 74 6.40 -10.32 3.07
CA LYS A 74 6.28 -10.26 4.54
C LYS A 74 7.49 -10.92 5.18
N ASN A 75 8.13 -10.22 6.11
CA ASN A 75 9.40 -10.64 6.70
C ASN A 75 10.48 -10.93 5.63
N PHE A 76 10.55 -10.07 4.59
CA PHE A 76 11.48 -10.20 3.46
C PHE A 76 11.31 -11.50 2.64
N LYS A 77 10.14 -12.13 2.70
CA LYS A 77 9.78 -13.31 1.91
C LYS A 77 8.57 -13.01 1.06
N GLU A 78 8.64 -13.33 -0.23
CA GLU A 78 7.55 -13.11 -1.18
C GLU A 78 6.30 -13.90 -0.77
N ARG A 79 5.14 -13.27 -0.97
CA ARG A 79 3.81 -13.85 -0.76
C ARG A 79 3.09 -13.86 -2.11
N PRO A 80 3.16 -14.96 -2.87
CA PRO A 80 2.58 -15.02 -4.21
C PRO A 80 1.04 -15.06 -4.16
N ASN A 81 0.42 -14.69 -5.28
CA ASN A 81 -1.02 -14.84 -5.54
C ASN A 81 -1.97 -14.12 -4.56
N LEU A 82 -1.49 -13.08 -3.88
CA LEU A 82 -2.34 -12.29 -2.98
C LEU A 82 -3.29 -11.35 -3.74
N ILE A 83 -2.87 -10.82 -4.89
CA ILE A 83 -3.65 -9.88 -5.69
C ILE A 83 -3.54 -10.28 -7.18
N PRO A 84 -4.63 -10.71 -7.83
CA PRO A 84 -4.66 -10.86 -9.28
C PRO A 84 -4.67 -9.46 -9.93
N ILE A 85 -3.64 -9.17 -10.74
CA ILE A 85 -3.54 -7.91 -11.48
C ILE A 85 -4.03 -8.15 -12.91
N GLY A 86 -5.16 -7.56 -13.26
CA GLY A 86 -5.76 -7.65 -14.60
C GLY A 86 -5.58 -6.39 -15.45
N TYR A 87 -4.87 -5.37 -14.96
CA TYR A 87 -4.84 -4.04 -15.54
C TYR A 87 -3.52 -3.32 -15.26
N LYS A 88 -3.37 -2.10 -15.82
CA LYS A 88 -2.15 -1.30 -15.73
C LYS A 88 -1.98 -0.64 -14.35
N ILE A 89 -0.83 -0.87 -13.74
CA ILE A 89 -0.41 -0.31 -12.45
C ILE A 89 0.36 0.99 -12.70
N VAL A 90 -0.07 2.07 -12.06
CA VAL A 90 0.62 3.35 -12.05
C VAL A 90 1.64 3.37 -10.92
N ASP A 91 1.21 3.13 -9.68
CA ASP A 91 2.08 3.14 -8.50
C ASP A 91 1.54 2.27 -7.35
N VAL A 92 2.19 2.28 -6.19
CA VAL A 92 1.78 1.58 -4.96
C VAL A 92 1.81 2.51 -3.74
N LYS A 93 0.87 2.32 -2.81
CA LYS A 93 0.82 3.07 -1.54
C LYS A 93 0.77 2.14 -0.34
N GLY A 94 1.33 2.64 0.76
CA GLY A 94 1.48 1.94 2.02
C GLY A 94 0.46 2.38 3.06
N GLY A 95 0.62 1.87 4.28
CA GLY A 95 -0.26 2.19 5.41
C GLY A 95 -0.87 0.95 6.05
N ASN A 96 -2.03 1.12 6.68
CA ASN A 96 -2.74 0.03 7.36
C ASN A 96 -3.16 -1.06 6.37
N LEU A 97 -3.41 -0.67 5.13
CA LEU A 97 -3.57 -1.55 3.98
C LEU A 97 -2.50 -1.22 2.93
N LEU A 98 -2.17 -2.21 2.10
CA LEU A 98 -1.35 -2.01 0.90
C LEU A 98 -2.27 -1.69 -0.27
N GLY A 99 -2.04 -0.55 -0.92
CA GLY A 99 -2.80 -0.08 -2.08
C GLY A 99 -2.02 -0.24 -3.37
N VAL A 100 -2.73 -0.59 -4.44
CA VAL A 100 -2.23 -0.52 -5.83
C VAL A 100 -2.94 0.64 -6.51
N ILE A 101 -2.19 1.59 -7.05
CA ILE A 101 -2.72 2.72 -7.79
C ILE A 101 -2.79 2.37 -9.27
N GLY A 102 -3.97 2.58 -9.84
CA GLY A 102 -4.18 2.70 -11.26
C GLY A 102 -5.39 3.60 -11.52
N THR A 103 -5.71 3.85 -12.79
CA THR A 103 -6.85 4.69 -13.16
C THR A 103 -8.19 4.01 -12.89
N GLY A 104 -8.91 4.48 -11.86
CA GLY A 104 -10.35 4.21 -11.66
C GLY A 104 -10.70 2.87 -11.01
N PHE A 105 -10.06 2.51 -9.89
CA PHE A 105 -10.26 1.21 -9.24
C PHE A 105 -10.90 1.29 -7.84
N ILE A 106 -11.73 0.29 -7.54
CA ILE A 106 -12.23 -0.03 -6.20
C ILE A 106 -11.77 -1.45 -5.84
N TYR A 107 -11.17 -1.60 -4.66
CA TYR A 107 -10.52 -2.83 -4.21
C TYR A 107 -11.08 -3.30 -2.88
N TRP A 108 -11.58 -4.52 -2.82
CA TRP A 108 -12.08 -5.10 -1.57
C TRP A 108 -11.01 -5.96 -0.88
N SER A 109 -10.96 -5.90 0.44
CA SER A 109 -10.18 -6.84 1.24
C SER A 109 -10.71 -8.25 1.05
N THR A 110 -9.86 -9.25 1.21
CA THR A 110 -10.28 -10.65 1.13
C THR A 110 -11.28 -11.05 2.21
N THR A 111 -11.37 -10.27 3.30
CA THR A 111 -12.38 -10.44 4.36
C THR A 111 -13.71 -9.77 4.02
N GLY A 112 -13.74 -8.87 3.03
CA GLY A 112 -14.93 -8.10 2.66
C GLY A 112 -15.22 -6.91 3.58
N GLU A 113 -14.37 -6.65 4.58
CA GLU A 113 -14.59 -5.62 5.60
C GLU A 113 -13.99 -4.26 5.22
N LEU A 114 -13.12 -4.20 4.22
CA LEU A 114 -12.46 -2.96 3.83
C LEU A 114 -12.52 -2.79 2.31
N ALA A 115 -12.75 -1.57 1.86
CA ALA A 115 -12.69 -1.17 0.46
C ALA A 115 -11.63 -0.07 0.29
N ALA A 116 -10.79 -0.16 -0.73
CA ALA A 116 -9.86 0.87 -1.13
C ALA A 116 -10.37 1.52 -2.41
N ILE A 117 -10.60 2.82 -2.42
CA ILE A 117 -10.94 3.60 -3.61
C ILE A 117 -9.71 4.37 -4.02
N VAL A 118 -9.30 4.19 -5.27
CA VAL A 118 -8.09 4.81 -5.79
C VAL A 118 -8.43 5.73 -6.96
N GLY A 119 -8.34 7.03 -6.68
CA GLY A 119 -8.45 8.11 -7.66
C GLY A 119 -7.08 8.49 -8.23
N GLU A 120 -7.08 9.47 -9.14
CA GLU A 120 -5.87 9.98 -9.79
C GLU A 120 -4.93 10.67 -8.79
N ASP A 121 -5.49 11.51 -7.90
CA ASP A 121 -4.75 12.30 -6.91
C ASP A 121 -5.18 12.03 -5.46
N SER A 122 -6.01 11.00 -5.25
CA SER A 122 -6.64 10.73 -3.96
C SER A 122 -6.78 9.24 -3.69
N PHE A 123 -6.62 8.84 -2.44
CA PHE A 123 -6.74 7.47 -1.99
C PHE A 123 -7.59 7.39 -0.73
N TYR A 124 -8.60 6.51 -0.75
CA TYR A 124 -9.50 6.28 0.37
C TYR A 124 -9.48 4.83 0.81
N ILE A 125 -9.46 4.59 2.12
CA ILE A 125 -9.83 3.31 2.71
C ILE A 125 -11.16 3.48 3.43
N LEU A 126 -12.10 2.61 3.12
CA LEU A 126 -13.41 2.54 3.75
C LEU A 126 -13.51 1.22 4.50
N ALA A 127 -14.11 1.23 5.68
CA ALA A 127 -14.59 0.03 6.36
C ALA A 127 -16.04 -0.22 5.97
N TYR A 128 -16.35 -1.43 5.55
CA TYR A 128 -17.69 -1.87 5.24
C TYR A 128 -18.32 -2.54 6.45
N ASN A 129 -19.46 -2.00 6.88
CA ASN A 129 -20.25 -2.51 7.99
C ASN A 129 -21.47 -3.28 7.44
N ALA A 130 -21.29 -4.59 7.28
CA ALA A 130 -22.36 -5.47 6.81
C ALA A 130 -23.57 -5.51 7.77
N ASP A 131 -23.35 -5.32 9.06
CA ASP A 131 -24.40 -5.36 10.09
C ASP A 131 -25.29 -4.12 10.02
N ALA A 132 -24.70 -2.95 9.75
CA ALA A 132 -25.46 -1.71 9.52
C ALA A 132 -26.38 -1.84 8.31
N TYR A 133 -25.87 -2.40 7.20
CA TYR A 133 -26.65 -2.66 6.01
C TYR A 133 -27.79 -3.67 6.24
N ALA A 134 -27.52 -4.76 6.97
CA ALA A 134 -28.53 -5.75 7.31
C ALA A 134 -29.62 -5.16 8.22
N THR A 135 -29.24 -4.31 9.17
CA THR A 135 -30.18 -3.64 10.08
C THR A 135 -31.12 -2.70 9.32
N ALA A 136 -30.62 -1.94 8.34
CA ALA A 136 -31.45 -1.05 7.51
C ALA A 136 -32.48 -1.85 6.68
N LEU A 137 -32.07 -3.00 6.13
CA LEU A 137 -32.95 -3.93 5.43
C LEU A 137 -34.06 -4.48 6.34
N ASP A 138 -33.71 -4.92 7.55
CA ASP A 138 -34.66 -5.49 8.51
C ASP A 138 -35.61 -4.44 9.10
N ALA A 139 -35.15 -3.19 9.20
CA ALA A 139 -35.98 -2.04 9.60
C ALA A 139 -37.02 -1.66 8.53
N GLY A 140 -36.90 -2.22 7.32
CA GLY A 140 -37.77 -1.91 6.19
C GLY A 140 -37.55 -0.51 5.62
N GLU A 141 -36.37 0.08 5.86
CA GLU A 141 -35.99 1.33 5.23
C GLU A 141 -35.88 1.12 3.72
N ALA A 142 -36.49 2.01 2.95
CA ALA A 142 -36.27 2.04 1.52
C ALA A 142 -34.81 2.46 1.31
N ILE A 143 -33.98 1.53 0.87
CA ILE A 143 -32.64 1.84 0.38
C ILE A 143 -32.86 2.62 -0.93
N GLU A 144 -32.93 3.94 -0.81
CA GLU A 144 -33.04 4.88 -1.93
C GLU A 144 -31.69 5.02 -2.65
N ASP A 145 -31.59 5.93 -3.61
CA ASP A 145 -30.42 6.06 -4.50
C ASP A 145 -29.08 6.36 -3.77
N GLU A 146 -29.15 6.85 -2.52
CA GLU A 146 -27.99 7.18 -1.67
C GLU A 146 -27.48 5.98 -0.84
N GLY A 147 -28.20 4.86 -0.80
CA GLY A 147 -27.80 3.67 -0.04
C GLY A 147 -27.98 3.79 1.47
N VAL A 148 -27.15 3.08 2.24
CA VAL A 148 -27.15 3.10 3.71
C VAL A 148 -25.89 3.85 4.18
N GLU A 149 -26.08 5.00 4.82
CA GLU A 149 -24.99 5.90 5.23
C GLU A 149 -23.97 5.20 6.15
N ASP A 150 -24.46 4.41 7.11
CA ASP A 150 -23.63 3.70 8.09
C ASP A 150 -22.95 2.43 7.53
N ALA A 151 -23.20 2.07 6.27
CA ALA A 151 -22.60 0.88 5.67
C ALA A 151 -21.11 1.09 5.34
N PHE A 152 -20.65 2.33 5.21
CA PHE A 152 -19.25 2.63 4.90
C PHE A 152 -18.69 3.75 5.77
N GLU A 153 -17.58 3.47 6.45
CA GLU A 153 -16.84 4.45 7.24
C GLU A 153 -15.50 4.76 6.58
N VAL A 154 -15.18 6.04 6.33
CA VAL A 154 -13.86 6.43 5.81
C VAL A 154 -12.81 6.30 6.92
N MET A 155 -11.95 5.29 6.78
CA MET A 155 -10.85 5.02 7.69
C MET A 155 -9.61 5.84 7.37
N THR A 156 -9.39 6.17 6.10
CA THR A 156 -8.20 6.87 5.65
C THR A 156 -8.51 7.69 4.41
N ASP A 157 -8.03 8.92 4.40
CA ASP A 157 -8.00 9.82 3.25
C ASP A 157 -6.56 10.30 3.09
N ILE A 158 -5.99 10.08 1.91
CA ILE A 158 -4.69 10.59 1.51
C ILE A 158 -4.87 11.31 0.18
N SER A 159 -4.57 12.60 0.17
CA SER A 159 -4.50 13.44 -1.02
C SER A 159 -3.02 13.78 -1.30
N ASP A 160 -2.60 13.77 -2.56
CA ASP A 160 -1.26 14.26 -2.92
C ASP A 160 -1.22 15.80 -2.74
N THR A 161 -0.22 16.31 -2.00
CA THR A 161 0.03 17.75 -1.78
C THR A 161 1.09 18.27 -2.73
#